data_AF-A0A6I7NIC3-F1
#
_entry.id   AF-A0A6I7NIC3-F1
#
_cell.length_a   1.000
_cell.length_b   1.000
_cell.length_c   1.000
_cell.angle_alpha   90.00
_cell.angle_beta   90.00
_cell.angle_gamma   90.00
#
_symmetry.space_group_name_H-M   'P 1'
#
loop_
_entity.id
_entity.type
_entity.pdbx_description
1 polymer ?
#
loop_
_entity_poly.entity_id
_entity_poly.type
_entity_poly.pdbx_seq_one_letter_code
_entity_poly.pdbx_strand_id
1 'polypeptide(L)'
;MKRAGQMALIADWQLAGIIDAPTAQALQAKDPGRWWLNLLLGLAAWFSALLMISATMGPWVLLVDNALGRSLYALILLWAAWQLQRNQGLFVEQLALALSLSGQGVLVFVWSSELRPLLDWSQSIAVVGLPLALAMFWLLDSQRHRQLCVLFALLYASMLLESGPLLLVYAGLLAGVAVLGWSTRRRWAKLAAARYFRPALDGVTLFALLLALSAQQGIWLSLPQQEADILWFQGYRLSIAMLTVLAVIWLFRIELAHWRWAAPLIALVLVLLLFQAPALLLASTLGLLVFHARSWLWSLLSPLVVLVALAEWYYNLQLSLLHKSWLLMLAGMLLLACYWLWQRRGRAAV
;
A
#
# COMPACT_ATOMS: atom_id res chain seq x y z
N MET A 1 -23.38 -8.99 11.71
CA MET A 1 -24.11 -8.69 10.45
C MET A 1 -23.71 -9.56 9.24
N LYS A 2 -23.15 -10.78 9.40
CA LYS A 2 -22.21 -11.25 8.35
C LYS A 2 -22.64 -12.38 7.40
N ARG A 3 -23.56 -13.28 7.75
CA ARG A 3 -23.93 -14.41 6.86
C ARG A 3 -25.30 -14.29 6.23
N ALA A 4 -26.34 -14.11 7.06
CA ALA A 4 -27.71 -13.92 6.60
C ALA A 4 -27.83 -12.71 5.65
N GLY A 5 -27.16 -11.59 5.97
CA GLY A 5 -27.13 -10.41 5.10
C GLY A 5 -26.37 -10.64 3.79
N GLN A 6 -25.28 -11.40 3.78
CA GLN A 6 -24.55 -11.73 2.54
C GLN A 6 -25.35 -12.70 1.66
N MET A 7 -25.97 -13.71 2.27
CA MET A 7 -26.82 -14.66 1.54
C MET A 7 -28.06 -13.98 0.98
N ALA A 8 -28.69 -13.07 1.75
CA ALA A 8 -29.78 -12.23 1.25
C ALA A 8 -29.32 -11.34 0.09
N LEU A 9 -28.15 -10.69 0.19
CA LEU A 9 -27.63 -9.84 -0.88
C LEU A 9 -27.29 -10.62 -2.16
N ILE A 10 -26.72 -11.82 -2.03
CA ILE A 10 -26.44 -12.71 -3.17
C ILE A 10 -27.75 -13.16 -3.82
N ALA A 11 -28.75 -13.51 -3.01
CA ALA A 11 -30.09 -13.87 -3.52
C ALA A 11 -30.74 -12.68 -4.24
N ASP A 12 -30.68 -11.47 -3.67
CA ASP A 12 -31.20 -10.24 -4.29
C ASP A 12 -30.50 -9.93 -5.61
N TRP A 13 -29.18 -10.10 -5.69
CA TRP A 13 -28.41 -9.89 -6.93
C TRP A 13 -28.70 -10.94 -8.00
N GLN A 14 -28.99 -12.18 -7.60
CA GLN A 14 -29.41 -13.24 -8.51
C GLN A 14 -30.82 -12.97 -9.04
N LEU A 15 -31.75 -12.54 -8.17
CA LEU A 15 -33.10 -12.12 -8.55
C LEU A 15 -33.09 -10.91 -9.48
N ALA A 16 -32.16 -9.97 -9.27
CA ALA A 16 -31.98 -8.79 -10.13
C ALA A 16 -31.25 -9.08 -11.45
N GLY A 17 -30.83 -10.32 -11.72
CA GLY A 17 -30.11 -10.69 -12.95
C GLY A 17 -28.71 -10.10 -13.07
N ILE A 18 -28.11 -9.67 -11.94
CA ILE A 18 -26.77 -9.07 -11.91
C ILE A 18 -25.68 -10.16 -11.96
N ILE A 19 -25.98 -11.34 -11.42
CA ILE A 19 -25.07 -12.49 -11.36
C ILE A 19 -25.76 -13.77 -11.84
N ASP A 20 -25.02 -14.61 -12.56
CA ASP A 20 -25.53 -15.90 -13.04
C ASP A 20 -25.57 -16.95 -11.93
N ALA A 21 -26.44 -17.96 -12.07
CA ALA A 21 -26.56 -19.09 -11.14
C ALA A 21 -25.23 -19.78 -10.76
N PRO A 22 -24.29 -20.07 -11.70
CA PRO A 22 -22.98 -20.63 -11.33
C PRO A 22 -22.13 -19.66 -10.50
N THR A 23 -22.23 -18.36 -10.76
CA THR A 23 -21.51 -17.32 -10.00
C THR A 23 -22.06 -17.19 -8.59
N ALA A 24 -23.40 -17.25 -8.44
CA ALA A 24 -24.06 -17.25 -7.14
C ALA A 24 -23.67 -18.47 -6.29
N GLN A 25 -23.62 -19.67 -6.87
CA GLN A 25 -23.16 -20.88 -6.17
C GLN A 25 -21.69 -20.78 -5.76
N ALA A 26 -20.81 -20.27 -6.62
CA ALA A 26 -19.40 -20.07 -6.28
C ALA A 26 -19.20 -19.06 -5.14
N LEU A 27 -20.04 -18.01 -5.08
CA LEU A 27 -20.02 -17.02 -3.99
C LEU A 27 -20.58 -17.58 -2.67
N GLN A 28 -21.59 -18.44 -2.74
CA GLN A 28 -22.13 -19.12 -1.55
C GLN A 28 -21.19 -20.20 -1.01
N ALA A 29 -20.45 -20.89 -1.88
CA ALA A 29 -19.47 -21.90 -1.50
C ALA A 29 -18.18 -21.31 -0.89
N LYS A 30 -17.85 -20.05 -1.21
CA LYS A 30 -16.78 -19.30 -0.54
C LYS A 30 -17.26 -18.82 0.82
N ASP A 31 -17.35 -19.71 1.79
CA ASP A 31 -17.56 -19.32 3.19
C ASP A 31 -16.22 -18.79 3.75
N PRO A 32 -16.05 -17.48 3.98
CA PRO A 32 -14.89 -16.99 4.70
C PRO A 32 -15.11 -17.45 6.16
N GLY A 33 -14.48 -18.57 6.53
CA GLY A 33 -14.53 -19.11 7.88
C GLY A 33 -14.30 -18.03 8.94
N ARG A 34 -14.67 -18.31 10.20
CA ARG A 34 -14.59 -17.32 11.28
C ARG A 34 -13.20 -16.65 11.30
N TRP A 35 -13.16 -15.31 11.36
CA TRP A 35 -11.92 -14.53 11.17
C TRP A 35 -10.77 -14.99 12.08
N TRP A 36 -11.06 -15.39 13.32
CA TRP A 36 -10.09 -15.89 14.28
C TRP A 36 -9.50 -17.25 13.86
N LEU A 37 -10.30 -18.11 13.22
CA LEU A 37 -9.86 -19.41 12.70
C LEU A 37 -8.95 -19.19 11.50
N ASN A 38 -9.28 -18.25 10.61
CA ASN A 38 -8.41 -17.87 9.50
C ASN A 38 -7.06 -17.30 10.00
N LEU A 39 -7.08 -16.53 11.09
CA LEU A 39 -5.86 -16.03 11.72
C LEU A 39 -5.00 -17.19 12.26
N LEU A 40 -5.61 -18.13 13.00
CA LEU A 40 -4.92 -19.29 13.55
C LEU A 40 -4.36 -20.21 12.45
N LEU A 41 -5.13 -20.48 11.39
CA LEU A 41 -4.66 -21.25 10.24
C LEU A 41 -3.49 -20.56 9.53
N GLY A 42 -3.53 -19.23 9.41
CA GLY A 42 -2.43 -18.47 8.87
C GLY A 42 -1.18 -18.61 9.75
N LEU A 43 -1.30 -18.40 11.05
CA LEU A 43 -0.19 -18.57 12.00
C LEU A 43 0.39 -19.99 11.97
N ALA A 44 -0.46 -21.01 11.94
CA ALA A 44 -0.04 -22.40 11.83
C ALA A 44 0.74 -22.65 10.54
N ALA A 45 0.29 -22.11 9.40
CA ALA A 45 0.99 -22.23 8.13
C ALA A 45 2.37 -21.58 8.16
N TRP A 46 2.51 -20.39 8.76
CA TRP A 46 3.79 -19.72 8.94
C TRP A 46 4.73 -20.50 9.87
N PHE A 47 4.21 -21.05 10.96
CA PHE A 47 5.01 -21.89 11.87
C PHE A 47 5.48 -23.18 11.19
N SER A 48 4.60 -23.86 10.45
CA SER A 48 4.97 -25.02 9.64
C SER A 48 6.01 -24.67 8.58
N ALA A 49 5.87 -23.53 7.90
CA ALA A 49 6.85 -23.07 6.93
C ALA A 49 8.22 -22.87 7.57
N LEU A 50 8.27 -22.17 8.70
CA LEU A 50 9.52 -21.94 9.44
C LEU A 50 10.19 -23.24 9.85
N LEU A 51 9.45 -24.19 10.43
CA LEU A 51 9.99 -25.49 10.81
C LEU A 51 10.52 -26.27 9.60
N MET A 52 9.78 -26.27 8.49
CA MET A 52 10.18 -26.97 7.27
C MET A 52 11.42 -26.35 6.65
N ILE A 53 11.49 -25.02 6.59
CA ILE A 53 12.67 -24.29 6.11
C ILE A 53 13.85 -24.55 7.05
N SER A 54 13.70 -24.42 8.36
CA SER A 54 14.82 -24.66 9.30
C SER A 54 15.34 -26.10 9.23
N ALA A 55 14.44 -27.09 9.12
CA ALA A 55 14.81 -28.49 9.05
C ALA A 55 15.54 -28.86 7.76
N THR A 56 15.27 -28.16 6.66
CA THR A 56 15.86 -28.45 5.35
C THR A 56 17.06 -27.55 5.01
N MET A 57 17.01 -26.28 5.40
CA MET A 57 18.05 -25.29 5.11
C MET A 57 19.35 -25.60 5.86
N GLY A 58 19.28 -26.01 7.13
CA GLY A 58 20.47 -26.32 7.92
C GLY A 58 21.36 -27.41 7.28
N PRO A 59 20.83 -28.62 7.05
CA PRO A 59 21.56 -29.68 6.35
C PRO A 59 22.02 -29.25 4.95
N TRP A 60 21.18 -28.53 4.20
CA TRP A 60 21.54 -28.08 2.86
C TRP A 60 22.75 -27.15 2.85
N VAL A 61 22.77 -26.17 3.76
CA VAL A 61 23.89 -25.22 3.87
C VAL A 61 25.18 -25.92 4.30
N LEU A 62 25.10 -26.96 5.14
CA LEU A 62 26.28 -27.73 5.56
C LEU A 62 26.83 -28.65 4.47
N LEU A 63 25.97 -29.14 3.56
CA LEU A 63 26.37 -30.04 2.48
C LEU A 63 26.81 -29.28 1.22
N VAL A 64 26.41 -28.01 1.07
CA VAL A 64 26.49 -27.26 -0.18
C VAL A 64 26.99 -25.84 0.05
N ASP A 65 28.28 -25.63 -0.23
CA ASP A 65 28.96 -24.36 0.02
C ASP A 65 29.04 -23.40 -1.17
N ASN A 66 28.50 -23.77 -2.33
CA ASN A 66 28.53 -22.92 -3.52
C ASN A 66 27.22 -22.15 -3.74
N ALA A 67 27.32 -20.98 -4.39
CA ALA A 67 26.18 -20.14 -4.73
C ALA A 67 25.14 -20.86 -5.60
N LEU A 68 25.61 -21.70 -6.54
CA LEU A 68 24.74 -22.48 -7.42
C LEU A 68 23.84 -23.45 -6.63
N GLY A 69 24.41 -24.18 -5.68
CA GLY A 69 23.66 -25.16 -4.92
C GLY A 69 22.72 -24.52 -3.90
N ARG A 70 23.09 -23.37 -3.31
CA ARG A 70 22.14 -22.55 -2.51
C ARG A 70 21.01 -21.97 -3.36
N SER A 71 21.32 -21.58 -4.60
CA SER A 71 20.30 -21.13 -5.57
C SER A 71 19.34 -22.26 -5.93
N LEU A 72 19.83 -23.49 -6.08
CA LEU A 72 19.00 -24.66 -6.35
C LEU A 72 17.97 -24.90 -5.23
N TYR A 73 18.37 -24.81 -3.96
CA TYR A 73 17.45 -24.91 -2.83
C TYR A 73 16.35 -23.84 -2.91
N ALA A 74 16.74 -22.60 -3.19
CA ALA A 74 15.80 -21.51 -3.31
C ALA A 74 14.79 -21.73 -4.47
N LEU A 75 15.26 -22.24 -5.62
CA LEU A 75 14.42 -22.61 -6.75
C LEU A 75 13.45 -23.75 -6.39
N ILE A 76 13.88 -24.74 -5.60
CA ILE A 76 13.01 -25.80 -5.08
C ILE A 76 11.89 -25.21 -4.22
N LEU A 77 12.20 -24.26 -3.32
CA LEU A 77 11.19 -23.58 -2.51
C LEU A 77 10.19 -22.78 -3.36
N LEU A 78 10.68 -22.05 -4.37
CA LEU A 78 9.81 -21.30 -5.30
C LEU A 78 8.92 -22.24 -6.12
N TRP A 79 9.46 -23.36 -6.58
CA TRP A 79 8.71 -24.37 -7.31
C TRP A 79 7.64 -25.02 -6.43
N ALA A 80 7.98 -25.39 -5.20
CA ALA A 80 7.02 -25.92 -4.22
C ALA A 80 5.90 -24.91 -3.93
N ALA A 81 6.22 -23.63 -3.75
CA ALA A 81 5.24 -22.57 -3.59
C ALA A 81 4.28 -22.47 -4.79
N TRP A 82 4.82 -22.52 -6.01
CA TRP A 82 4.02 -22.49 -7.23
C TRP A 82 3.07 -23.70 -7.36
N GLN A 83 3.54 -24.90 -7.00
CA GLN A 83 2.69 -26.11 -7.00
C GLN A 83 1.58 -26.03 -5.94
N LEU A 84 1.90 -25.58 -4.72
CA LEU A 84 0.93 -25.46 -3.64
C LEU A 84 -0.19 -24.47 -3.96
N GLN A 85 0.07 -23.42 -4.75
CA GLN A 85 -0.97 -22.46 -5.15
C GLN A 85 -2.05 -23.04 -6.06
N ARG A 86 -1.85 -24.22 -6.63
CA ARG A 86 -2.90 -24.92 -7.41
C ARG A 86 -4.00 -25.48 -6.51
N ASN A 87 -3.70 -25.68 -5.22
CA ASN A 87 -4.63 -26.21 -4.25
C ASN A 87 -5.41 -25.09 -3.56
N GLN A 88 -6.67 -25.37 -3.22
CA GLN A 88 -7.53 -24.42 -2.51
C GLN A 88 -7.37 -24.59 -0.99
N GLY A 89 -7.26 -23.49 -0.27
CA GLY A 89 -7.26 -23.49 1.19
C GLY A 89 -6.37 -22.40 1.78
N LEU A 90 -6.86 -21.73 2.83
CA LEU A 90 -6.14 -20.62 3.45
C LEU A 90 -4.79 -21.04 4.04
N PHE A 91 -4.72 -22.21 4.67
CA PHE A 91 -3.46 -22.76 5.18
C PHE A 91 -2.43 -22.96 4.04
N VAL A 92 -2.85 -23.61 2.96
CA VAL A 92 -1.98 -23.90 1.81
C VAL A 92 -1.53 -22.62 1.12
N GLU A 93 -2.41 -21.63 0.98
CA GLU A 93 -2.07 -20.31 0.43
C GLU A 93 -1.02 -19.58 1.28
N GLN A 94 -1.15 -19.61 2.61
CA GLN A 94 -0.17 -19.00 3.52
C GLN A 94 1.15 -19.75 3.56
N LEU A 95 1.13 -21.09 3.48
CA LEU A 95 2.33 -21.91 3.37
C LEU A 95 3.06 -21.63 2.05
N ALA A 96 2.34 -21.60 0.93
CA ALA A 96 2.89 -21.25 -0.38
C ALA A 96 3.51 -19.85 -0.39
N LEU A 97 2.84 -18.88 0.25
CA LEU A 97 3.38 -17.53 0.42
C LEU A 97 4.71 -17.56 1.19
N ALA A 98 4.77 -18.21 2.35
CA ALA A 98 5.97 -18.29 3.17
C ALA A 98 7.15 -18.95 2.43
N LEU A 99 6.89 -20.04 1.70
CA LEU A 99 7.91 -20.70 0.88
C LEU A 99 8.37 -19.83 -0.28
N SER A 100 7.46 -19.11 -0.94
CA SER A 100 7.83 -18.18 -2.01
C SER A 100 8.72 -17.04 -1.49
N LEU A 101 8.37 -16.45 -0.35
CA LEU A 101 9.16 -15.38 0.26
C LEU A 101 10.53 -15.87 0.71
N SER A 102 10.60 -17.09 1.25
CA SER A 102 11.86 -17.68 1.70
C SER A 102 12.76 -18.02 0.52
N GLY A 103 12.22 -18.61 -0.54
CA GLY A 103 12.96 -18.83 -1.80
C GLY A 103 13.46 -17.53 -2.41
N GLN A 104 12.63 -16.48 -2.43
CA GLN A 104 13.06 -15.15 -2.89
C GLN A 104 14.19 -14.58 -2.01
N GLY A 105 14.04 -14.64 -0.69
CA GLY A 105 15.03 -14.15 0.26
C GLY A 105 16.38 -14.86 0.13
N VAL A 106 16.37 -16.19 -0.04
CA VAL A 106 17.61 -16.96 -0.25
C VAL A 106 18.28 -16.59 -1.58
N LEU A 107 17.53 -16.48 -2.70
CA LEU A 107 18.11 -16.05 -3.97
C LEU A 107 18.71 -14.65 -3.89
N VAL A 108 17.98 -13.70 -3.29
CA VAL A 108 18.46 -12.34 -3.10
C VAL A 108 19.72 -12.33 -2.25
N PHE A 109 19.74 -13.05 -1.14
CA PHE A 109 20.91 -13.13 -0.27
C PHE A 109 22.14 -13.73 -0.98
N VAL A 110 21.97 -14.86 -1.68
CA VAL A 110 23.07 -15.53 -2.38
C VAL A 110 23.66 -14.63 -3.46
N TRP A 111 22.84 -14.11 -4.37
CA TRP A 111 23.34 -13.33 -5.50
C TRP A 111 23.75 -11.91 -5.12
N SER A 112 23.14 -11.31 -4.09
CA SER A 112 23.64 -10.02 -3.58
C SER A 112 25.02 -10.15 -2.95
N SER A 113 25.33 -11.29 -2.32
CA SER A 113 26.68 -11.53 -1.78
C SER A 113 27.75 -11.67 -2.86
N GLU A 114 27.41 -12.29 -4.00
CA GLU A 114 28.30 -12.42 -5.16
C GLU A 114 28.50 -11.08 -5.89
N LEU A 115 27.49 -10.22 -5.91
CA LEU A 115 27.56 -8.90 -6.55
C LEU A 115 28.21 -7.82 -5.66
N ARG A 116 28.42 -8.10 -4.38
CA ARG A 116 28.99 -7.17 -3.40
C ARG A 116 30.37 -6.59 -3.77
N PRO A 117 31.28 -7.29 -4.46
CA PRO A 117 32.53 -6.69 -4.92
C PRO A 117 32.36 -5.56 -5.95
N LEU A 118 31.19 -5.49 -6.61
CA LEU A 118 30.91 -4.55 -7.69
C LEU A 118 29.94 -3.43 -7.28
N LEU A 119 29.09 -3.69 -6.29
CA LEU A 119 27.97 -2.83 -5.89
C LEU A 119 27.88 -2.74 -4.37
N ASP A 120 27.33 -1.65 -3.86
CA ASP A 120 27.01 -1.52 -2.44
C ASP A 120 25.95 -2.53 -2.00
N TRP A 121 25.94 -2.90 -0.71
CA TRP A 121 25.06 -3.94 -0.18
C TRP A 121 23.57 -3.72 -0.50
N SER A 122 23.07 -2.49 -0.35
CA SER A 122 21.69 -2.12 -0.69
C SER A 122 21.42 -2.26 -2.19
N GLN A 123 22.34 -1.82 -3.04
CA GLN A 123 22.24 -1.92 -4.48
C GLN A 123 22.29 -3.39 -4.94
N SER A 124 23.19 -4.20 -4.39
CA SER A 124 23.28 -5.64 -4.71
C SER A 124 21.98 -6.37 -4.39
N ILE A 125 21.38 -6.10 -3.23
CA ILE A 125 20.06 -6.64 -2.86
C ILE A 125 19.01 -6.22 -3.89
N ALA A 126 19.01 -4.94 -4.27
CA ALA A 126 17.97 -4.39 -5.12
C ALA A 126 18.07 -4.83 -6.58
N VAL A 127 19.29 -4.95 -7.14
CA VAL A 127 19.54 -5.43 -8.50
C VAL A 127 19.03 -6.86 -8.69
N VAL A 128 19.15 -7.72 -7.67
CA VAL A 128 18.64 -9.09 -7.71
C VAL A 128 17.16 -9.14 -7.34
N GLY A 129 16.78 -8.43 -6.28
CA GLY A 129 15.44 -8.48 -5.70
C GLY A 129 14.37 -7.89 -6.61
N LEU A 130 14.66 -6.79 -7.30
CA LEU A 130 13.70 -6.13 -8.18
C LEU A 130 13.20 -7.03 -9.33
N PRO A 131 14.08 -7.61 -10.18
CA PRO A 131 13.62 -8.49 -11.26
C PRO A 131 12.93 -9.74 -10.71
N LEU A 132 13.38 -10.26 -9.56
CA LEU A 132 12.76 -11.42 -8.94
C LEU A 132 11.34 -11.12 -8.44
N ALA A 133 11.15 -10.00 -7.73
CA ALA A 133 9.83 -9.57 -7.26
C ALA A 133 8.88 -9.30 -8.44
N LEU A 134 9.37 -8.69 -9.52
CA LEU A 134 8.60 -8.48 -10.74
C LEU A 134 8.23 -9.80 -11.41
N ALA A 135 9.15 -10.75 -11.53
CA ALA A 135 8.86 -12.07 -12.09
C ALA A 135 7.79 -12.82 -11.26
N MET A 136 7.93 -12.78 -9.94
CA MET A 136 7.01 -13.43 -9.01
C MET A 136 5.62 -12.79 -8.99
N PHE A 137 5.51 -11.48 -9.25
CA PHE A 137 4.23 -10.80 -9.43
C PHE A 137 3.39 -11.37 -10.58
N TRP A 138 4.05 -11.76 -11.69
CA TRP A 138 3.37 -12.33 -12.85
C TRP A 138 3.05 -13.81 -12.71
N LEU A 139 3.92 -14.57 -12.04
CA LEU A 139 3.88 -16.02 -12.03
C LEU A 139 2.82 -16.61 -11.07
N LEU A 140 2.56 -15.95 -9.95
CA LEU A 140 1.65 -16.45 -8.90
C LEU A 140 0.30 -15.71 -8.94
N ASP A 141 -0.80 -16.42 -8.68
CA ASP A 141 -2.16 -15.85 -8.85
C ASP A 141 -2.81 -15.32 -7.57
N SER A 142 -2.21 -15.56 -6.40
CA SER A 142 -2.72 -15.00 -5.14
C SER A 142 -2.58 -13.47 -5.09
N GLN A 143 -3.68 -12.79 -4.74
CA GLN A 143 -3.69 -11.33 -4.59
C GLN A 143 -2.73 -10.84 -3.50
N ARG A 144 -2.63 -11.54 -2.36
CA ARG A 144 -1.76 -11.17 -1.25
C ARG A 144 -0.29 -11.29 -1.64
N HIS A 145 0.04 -12.36 -2.35
CA HIS A 145 1.39 -12.58 -2.87
C HIS A 145 1.78 -11.51 -3.88
N ARG A 146 0.91 -11.17 -4.83
CA ARG A 146 1.13 -10.05 -5.76
C ARG A 146 1.33 -8.72 -5.06
N GLN A 147 0.52 -8.43 -4.04
CA GLN A 147 0.66 -7.20 -3.25
C GLN A 147 2.03 -7.13 -2.56
N LEU A 148 2.49 -8.24 -1.96
CA LEU A 148 3.81 -8.32 -1.34
C LEU A 148 4.93 -8.20 -2.38
N CYS A 149 4.80 -8.82 -3.55
CA CYS A 149 5.77 -8.68 -4.63
C CYS A 149 5.87 -7.23 -5.12
N VAL A 150 4.74 -6.51 -5.23
CA VAL A 150 4.75 -5.08 -5.55
C VAL A 150 5.46 -4.30 -4.45
N LEU A 151 5.17 -4.56 -3.17
CA LEU A 151 5.84 -3.90 -2.06
C LEU A 151 7.35 -4.14 -2.06
N PHE A 152 7.80 -5.37 -2.31
CA PHE A 152 9.22 -5.66 -2.46
C PHE A 152 9.82 -4.98 -3.69
N ALA A 153 9.14 -4.97 -4.83
CA ALA A 153 9.62 -4.28 -6.02
C ALA A 153 9.77 -2.77 -5.77
N LEU A 154 8.81 -2.14 -5.08
CA LEU A 154 8.90 -0.72 -4.70
C LEU A 154 10.02 -0.46 -3.68
N LEU A 155 10.21 -1.38 -2.72
CA LEU A 155 11.32 -1.32 -1.77
C LEU A 155 12.68 -1.43 -2.47
N TYR A 156 12.86 -2.42 -3.35
CA TYR A 156 14.10 -2.58 -4.11
C TYR A 156 14.33 -1.38 -5.05
N ALA A 157 13.29 -0.87 -5.70
CA ALA A 157 13.40 0.37 -6.48
C ALA A 157 13.86 1.55 -5.61
N SER A 158 13.33 1.70 -4.38
CA SER A 158 13.78 2.74 -3.46
C SER A 158 15.23 2.58 -3.03
N MET A 159 15.72 1.34 -2.89
CA MET A 159 17.12 1.06 -2.57
C MET A 159 18.07 1.41 -3.73
N LEU A 160 17.64 1.23 -5.00
CA LEU A 160 18.45 1.61 -6.18
C LEU A 160 18.54 3.11 -6.38
N LEU A 161 17.48 3.85 -6.03
CA LEU A 161 17.45 5.31 -6.18
C LEU A 161 18.29 6.03 -5.13
N GLU A 162 18.76 5.28 -4.12
CA GLU A 162 19.48 5.77 -2.95
C GLU A 162 18.73 6.89 -2.21
N SER A 163 19.26 7.31 -1.08
CA SER A 163 18.77 8.48 -0.36
C SER A 163 19.13 9.75 -1.12
N GLY A 164 18.12 10.52 -1.54
CA GLY A 164 18.35 11.81 -2.19
C GLY A 164 17.15 12.35 -2.97
N PRO A 165 17.37 13.35 -3.85
CA PRO A 165 16.35 13.99 -4.67
C PRO A 165 15.49 13.04 -5.51
N LEU A 166 16.13 12.02 -6.12
CA LEU A 166 15.44 11.05 -6.97
C LEU A 166 14.39 10.26 -6.18
N LEU A 167 14.65 9.99 -4.91
CA LEU A 167 13.71 9.28 -4.07
C LEU A 167 12.50 10.14 -3.67
N LEU A 168 12.70 11.45 -3.50
CA LEU A 168 11.59 12.39 -3.30
C LEU A 168 10.72 12.50 -4.55
N VAL A 169 11.33 12.54 -5.73
CA VAL A 169 10.62 12.48 -7.02
C VAL A 169 9.84 11.16 -7.12
N TYR A 170 10.47 10.04 -6.79
CA TYR A 170 9.84 8.72 -6.77
C TYR A 170 8.66 8.66 -5.80
N ALA A 171 8.80 9.19 -4.58
CA ALA A 171 7.72 9.30 -3.60
C ALA A 171 6.54 10.13 -4.14
N GLY A 172 6.83 11.27 -4.77
CA GLY A 172 5.81 12.12 -5.42
C GLY A 172 5.10 11.41 -6.58
N LEU A 173 5.84 10.67 -7.41
CA LEU A 173 5.29 9.86 -8.50
C LEU A 173 4.38 8.75 -7.97
N LEU A 174 4.80 8.01 -6.94
CA LEU A 174 3.99 6.97 -6.32
C LEU A 174 2.72 7.55 -5.68
N ALA A 175 2.81 8.70 -5.01
CA ALA A 175 1.65 9.41 -4.48
C ALA A 175 0.67 9.80 -5.60
N GLY A 176 1.19 10.32 -6.73
CA GLY A 176 0.40 10.63 -7.92
C GLY A 176 -0.29 9.40 -8.50
N VAL A 177 0.44 8.28 -8.64
CA VAL A 177 -0.11 7.00 -9.12
C VAL A 177 -1.19 6.48 -8.18
N ALA A 178 -1.01 6.57 -6.86
CA ALA A 178 -2.02 6.18 -5.88
C ALA A 178 -3.29 7.04 -6.01
N VAL A 179 -3.15 8.36 -6.07
CA VAL A 179 -4.27 9.31 -6.23
C VAL A 179 -5.02 9.06 -7.54
N LEU A 180 -4.31 8.92 -8.66
CA LEU A 180 -4.90 8.64 -9.97
C LEU A 180 -5.54 7.25 -10.03
N GLY A 181 -4.90 6.24 -9.43
CA GLY A 181 -5.43 4.89 -9.36
C GLY A 181 -6.74 4.82 -8.59
N TRP A 182 -6.82 5.44 -7.41
CA TRP A 182 -8.07 5.42 -6.62
C TRP A 182 -9.18 6.27 -7.23
N SER A 183 -8.85 7.43 -7.79
CA SER A 183 -9.84 8.26 -8.51
C SER A 183 -10.42 7.54 -9.74
N THR A 184 -9.61 6.76 -10.45
CA THR A 184 -10.06 6.03 -11.65
C THR A 184 -10.61 4.61 -11.37
N ARG A 185 -10.78 4.20 -10.11
CA ARG A 185 -11.23 2.84 -9.73
C ARG A 185 -12.48 2.37 -10.47
N ARG A 186 -13.48 3.23 -10.65
CA ARG A 186 -14.73 2.86 -11.35
C ARG A 186 -14.48 2.38 -12.80
N ARG A 187 -13.39 2.81 -13.43
CA ARG A 187 -13.01 2.45 -14.81
C ARG A 187 -12.24 1.14 -14.85
N TRP A 188 -11.13 1.03 -14.12
CA TRP A 188 -10.27 -0.15 -14.21
C TRP A 188 -10.81 -1.36 -13.45
N ALA A 189 -11.69 -1.19 -12.45
CA ALA A 189 -12.26 -2.31 -11.70
C ALA A 189 -13.13 -3.24 -12.56
N LYS A 190 -13.58 -2.79 -13.74
CA LYS A 190 -14.37 -3.59 -14.69
C LYS A 190 -13.51 -4.40 -15.67
N LEU A 191 -12.21 -4.09 -15.76
CA LEU A 191 -11.31 -4.74 -16.71
C LEU A 191 -10.85 -6.10 -16.16
N ALA A 192 -10.63 -7.10 -17.03
CA ALA A 192 -10.04 -8.37 -16.61
C ALA A 192 -8.66 -8.20 -15.94
N ALA A 193 -7.93 -7.16 -16.35
CA ALA A 193 -6.65 -6.76 -15.75
C ALA A 193 -6.77 -6.21 -14.30
N ALA A 194 -7.98 -6.02 -13.77
CA ALA A 194 -8.19 -5.58 -12.38
C ALA A 194 -7.50 -6.49 -11.35
N ARG A 195 -7.30 -7.78 -11.69
CA ARG A 195 -6.55 -8.75 -10.87
C ARG A 195 -5.09 -8.37 -10.62
N TYR A 196 -4.50 -7.55 -11.49
CA TYR A 196 -3.13 -7.03 -11.36
C TYR A 196 -3.14 -5.59 -10.84
N PHE A 197 -4.04 -4.75 -11.34
CA PHE A 197 -4.12 -3.35 -10.93
C PHE A 197 -4.42 -3.19 -9.45
N ARG A 198 -5.30 -4.03 -8.89
CA ARG A 198 -5.67 -3.90 -7.48
C ARG A 198 -4.51 -4.16 -6.52
N PRO A 199 -3.81 -5.30 -6.54
CA PRO A 199 -2.66 -5.51 -5.65
C PRO A 199 -1.53 -4.51 -5.91
N ALA A 200 -1.34 -4.09 -7.18
CA ALA A 200 -0.37 -3.04 -7.51
C ALA A 200 -0.73 -1.71 -6.86
N LEU A 201 -1.99 -1.26 -6.97
CA LEU A 201 -2.45 -0.02 -6.36
C LEU A 201 -2.42 -0.09 -4.83
N ASP A 202 -2.80 -1.22 -4.23
CA ASP A 202 -2.71 -1.42 -2.78
C ASP A 202 -1.24 -1.32 -2.32
N GLY A 203 -0.29 -1.95 -3.03
CA GLY A 203 1.14 -1.86 -2.74
C GLY A 203 1.69 -0.43 -2.89
N VAL A 204 1.38 0.24 -4.01
CA VAL A 204 1.79 1.62 -4.29
C VAL A 204 1.23 2.59 -3.25
N THR A 205 -0.03 2.42 -2.84
CA THR A 205 -0.67 3.27 -1.82
C THR A 205 0.01 3.12 -0.48
N LEU A 206 0.28 1.88 -0.04
CA LEU A 206 0.98 1.63 1.22
C LEU A 206 2.38 2.23 1.19
N PHE A 207 3.14 1.96 0.13
CA PHE A 207 4.52 2.41 0.02
C PHE A 207 4.62 3.93 -0.10
N ALA A 208 3.73 4.58 -0.85
CA ALA A 208 3.67 6.04 -0.94
C ALA A 208 3.40 6.68 0.44
N LEU A 209 2.53 6.08 1.27
CA LEU A 209 2.28 6.55 2.62
C LEU A 209 3.49 6.35 3.54
N LEU A 210 4.18 5.21 3.46
CA LEU A 210 5.41 4.96 4.22
C LEU A 210 6.54 5.92 3.81
N LEU A 211 6.70 6.22 2.52
CA LEU A 211 7.64 7.22 2.03
C LEU A 211 7.26 8.62 2.51
N ALA A 212 5.97 8.96 2.57
CA ALA A 212 5.54 10.26 3.08
C ALA A 212 5.80 10.41 4.59
N LEU A 213 5.57 9.36 5.38
CA LEU A 213 5.90 9.35 6.82
C LEU A 213 7.40 9.52 7.05
N SER A 214 8.23 8.72 6.37
CA SER A 214 9.69 8.86 6.45
C SER A 214 10.18 10.23 5.96
N ALA A 215 9.57 10.79 4.91
CA ALA A 215 9.81 12.17 4.42
C ALA A 215 9.57 13.20 5.52
N GLN A 216 8.50 13.04 6.29
CA GLN A 216 8.13 13.94 7.37
C GLN A 216 9.05 13.86 8.60
N GLN A 217 9.57 12.68 8.91
CA GLN A 217 10.52 12.49 10.02
C GLN A 217 11.90 13.12 9.74
N GLY A 218 12.17 13.49 8.48
CA GLY A 218 13.49 13.98 8.08
C GLY A 218 14.55 12.90 8.09
N ILE A 219 14.18 11.60 8.07
CA ILE A 219 15.13 10.48 7.93
C ILE A 219 15.99 10.68 6.68
N TRP A 220 15.42 11.24 5.62
CA TRP A 220 16.13 11.50 4.36
C TRP A 220 17.13 12.66 4.42
N LEU A 221 17.07 13.48 5.47
CA LEU A 221 17.95 14.64 5.68
C LEU A 221 19.17 14.30 6.56
N SER A 222 19.38 13.03 6.95
CA SER A 222 20.53 12.61 7.74
C SER A 222 21.84 12.50 6.94
N LEU A 223 21.89 13.02 5.72
CA LEU A 223 23.07 13.08 4.86
C LEU A 223 23.59 14.52 4.76
N PRO A 224 24.88 14.71 4.42
CA PRO A 224 25.54 16.01 4.55
C PRO A 224 24.79 17.07 3.76
N GLN A 225 24.20 18.01 4.51
CA GLN A 225 23.28 19.05 4.03
C GLN A 225 23.90 19.85 2.89
N GLN A 226 23.46 19.61 1.67
CA GLN A 226 23.63 20.55 0.56
C GLN A 226 22.32 21.34 0.38
N GLU A 227 22.42 22.63 0.08
CA GLU A 227 21.27 23.52 -0.17
C GLU A 227 20.32 22.96 -1.25
N ALA A 228 20.84 22.13 -2.16
CA ALA A 228 20.06 21.42 -3.16
C ALA A 228 18.92 20.58 -2.53
N ASP A 229 19.14 19.95 -1.39
CA ASP A 229 18.15 19.05 -0.75
C ASP A 229 16.92 19.80 -0.23
N ILE A 230 17.08 21.08 0.13
CA ILE A 230 15.97 21.94 0.57
C ILE A 230 15.00 22.16 -0.59
N LEU A 231 15.50 22.50 -1.78
CA LEU A 231 14.66 22.76 -2.96
C LEU A 231 13.87 21.52 -3.38
N TRP A 232 14.50 20.34 -3.38
CA TRP A 232 13.83 19.09 -3.71
C TRP A 232 12.75 18.72 -2.71
N PHE A 233 13.00 18.95 -1.42
CA PHE A 233 12.00 18.70 -0.39
C PHE A 233 10.80 19.65 -0.48
N GLN A 234 11.04 20.93 -0.78
CA GLN A 234 9.96 21.89 -1.07
C GLN A 234 9.19 21.50 -2.33
N GLY A 235 9.89 21.04 -3.38
CA GLY A 235 9.28 20.49 -4.59
C GLY A 235 8.39 19.29 -4.29
N TYR A 236 8.83 18.37 -3.43
CA TYR A 236 8.01 17.24 -2.97
C TYR A 236 6.76 17.72 -2.22
N ARG A 237 6.88 18.63 -1.27
CA ARG A 237 5.73 19.20 -0.53
C ARG A 237 4.74 19.87 -1.47
N LEU A 238 5.23 20.65 -2.43
CA LEU A 238 4.43 21.30 -3.46
C LEU A 238 3.70 20.27 -4.33
N SER A 239 4.37 19.17 -4.69
CA SER A 239 3.75 18.09 -5.47
C SER A 239 2.57 17.44 -4.73
N ILE A 240 2.73 17.14 -3.43
CA ILE A 240 1.66 16.59 -2.59
C ILE A 240 0.53 17.61 -2.42
N ALA A 241 0.85 18.87 -2.15
CA ALA A 241 -0.11 19.96 -2.07
C ALA A 241 -0.96 20.09 -3.35
N MET A 242 -0.31 20.09 -4.52
CA MET A 242 -0.99 20.12 -5.82
C MET A 242 -1.89 18.89 -6.02
N LEU A 243 -1.40 17.69 -5.69
CA LEU A 243 -2.19 16.46 -5.76
C LEU A 243 -3.44 16.54 -4.87
N THR A 244 -3.33 17.07 -3.66
CA THR A 244 -4.47 17.28 -2.76
C THR A 244 -5.51 18.21 -3.37
N VAL A 245 -5.10 19.39 -3.85
CA VAL A 245 -6.03 20.36 -4.47
C VAL A 245 -6.70 19.75 -5.71
N LEU A 246 -5.94 19.10 -6.59
CA LEU A 246 -6.46 18.45 -7.79
C LEU A 246 -7.44 17.31 -7.46
N ALA A 247 -7.12 16.47 -6.48
CA ALA A 247 -7.98 15.38 -6.03
C ALA A 247 -9.31 15.91 -5.47
N VAL A 248 -9.28 16.97 -4.66
CA VAL A 248 -10.48 17.59 -4.11
C VAL A 248 -11.32 18.23 -5.23
N ILE A 249 -10.71 19.00 -6.14
CA ILE A 249 -11.41 19.58 -7.30
C ILE A 249 -12.08 18.49 -8.13
N TRP A 250 -11.37 17.41 -8.40
CA TRP A 250 -11.87 16.28 -9.17
C TRP A 250 -13.08 15.61 -8.48
N LEU A 251 -12.97 15.34 -7.17
CA LEU A 251 -14.02 14.67 -6.40
C LEU A 251 -15.31 15.52 -6.37
N PHE A 252 -15.16 16.83 -6.15
CA PHE A 252 -16.30 17.75 -6.10
C PHE A 252 -16.93 18.00 -7.47
N ARG A 253 -16.17 17.94 -8.57
CA ARG A 253 -16.72 18.02 -9.92
C ARG A 253 -17.71 16.88 -10.21
N ILE A 254 -17.53 15.72 -9.60
CA ILE A 254 -18.37 14.54 -9.84
C ILE A 254 -19.58 14.54 -8.91
N GLU A 255 -19.40 14.81 -7.61
CA GLU A 255 -20.44 14.56 -6.59
C GLU A 255 -21.12 15.84 -6.05
N LEU A 256 -20.50 17.03 -6.13
CA LEU A 256 -20.97 18.25 -5.46
C LEU A 256 -20.90 19.50 -6.37
N ALA A 257 -21.64 19.49 -7.47
CA ALA A 257 -21.69 20.60 -8.44
C ALA A 257 -22.05 21.97 -7.83
N HIS A 258 -22.79 21.99 -6.72
CA HIS A 258 -23.21 23.20 -6.01
C HIS A 258 -22.10 23.89 -5.19
N TRP A 259 -20.93 23.24 -4.99
CA TRP A 259 -19.81 23.73 -4.16
C TRP A 259 -18.55 24.03 -4.98
N ARG A 260 -18.71 24.29 -6.29
CA ARG A 260 -17.62 24.43 -7.26
C ARG A 260 -16.44 25.30 -6.82
N TRP A 261 -16.69 26.42 -6.14
CA TRP A 261 -15.66 27.37 -5.70
C TRP A 261 -15.26 27.23 -4.23
N ALA A 262 -16.18 26.77 -3.38
CA ALA A 262 -15.90 26.60 -1.95
C ALA A 262 -14.90 25.47 -1.69
N ALA A 263 -15.05 24.34 -2.41
CA ALA A 263 -14.19 23.17 -2.24
C ALA A 263 -12.70 23.41 -2.56
N PRO A 264 -12.31 24.01 -3.72
CA PRO A 264 -10.90 24.32 -3.97
C PRO A 264 -10.36 25.35 -2.97
N LEU A 265 -11.17 26.30 -2.52
CA LEU A 265 -10.74 27.26 -1.50
C LEU A 265 -10.45 26.58 -0.17
N ILE A 266 -11.34 25.69 0.29
CA ILE A 266 -11.14 24.88 1.50
C ILE A 266 -9.88 24.01 1.37
N ALA A 267 -9.70 23.35 0.21
CA ALA A 267 -8.52 22.53 -0.05
C ALA A 267 -7.23 23.38 -0.01
N LEU A 268 -7.26 24.57 -0.61
CA LEU A 268 -6.14 25.51 -0.60
C LEU A 268 -5.81 25.95 0.83
N VAL A 269 -6.81 26.30 1.63
CA VAL A 269 -6.62 26.67 3.05
C VAL A 269 -6.04 25.50 3.84
N LEU A 270 -6.55 24.27 3.65
CA LEU A 270 -5.97 23.08 4.30
C LEU A 270 -4.53 22.84 3.89
N VAL A 271 -4.22 22.98 2.60
CA VAL A 271 -2.86 22.85 2.09
C VAL A 271 -1.94 23.90 2.69
N LEU A 272 -2.37 25.16 2.82
CA LEU A 272 -1.58 26.21 3.45
C LEU A 272 -1.30 25.91 4.93
N LEU A 273 -2.32 25.43 5.67
CA LEU A 273 -2.18 25.09 7.09
C LEU A 273 -1.29 23.85 7.31
N LEU A 274 -1.34 22.89 6.40
CA LEU A 274 -0.67 21.58 6.53
C LEU A 274 0.50 21.41 5.57
N PHE A 275 1.01 22.48 4.96
CA PHE A 275 2.09 22.44 3.98
C PHE A 275 3.37 21.79 4.55
N GLN A 276 3.60 21.98 5.84
CA GLN A 276 4.74 21.40 6.58
C GLN A 276 4.52 19.92 6.96
N ALA A 277 3.32 19.37 6.74
CA ALA A 277 2.91 18.01 7.08
C ALA A 277 2.45 17.23 5.83
N PRO A 278 3.36 16.95 4.86
CA PRO A 278 3.00 16.31 3.60
C PRO A 278 2.40 14.91 3.78
N ALA A 279 2.81 14.14 4.80
CA ALA A 279 2.23 12.83 5.08
C ALA A 279 0.76 12.95 5.49
N LEU A 280 0.41 13.94 6.31
CA LEU A 280 -0.95 14.19 6.77
C LEU A 280 -1.86 14.65 5.62
N LEU A 281 -1.33 15.51 4.73
CA LEU A 281 -2.02 15.92 3.50
C LEU A 281 -2.28 14.73 2.58
N LEU A 282 -1.26 13.92 2.28
CA LEU A 282 -1.39 12.75 1.41
C LEU A 282 -2.35 11.71 2.00
N ALA A 283 -2.22 11.39 3.29
CA ALA A 283 -3.07 10.41 3.97
C ALA A 283 -4.54 10.83 3.99
N SER A 284 -4.82 12.11 4.23
CA SER A 284 -6.17 12.66 4.20
C SER A 284 -6.75 12.65 2.77
N THR A 285 -5.94 13.00 1.77
CA THR A 285 -6.34 12.99 0.35
C THR A 285 -6.68 11.57 -0.10
N LEU A 286 -5.80 10.61 0.18
CA LEU A 286 -6.03 9.21 -0.13
C LEU A 286 -7.23 8.67 0.65
N GLY A 287 -7.42 9.07 1.91
CA GLY A 287 -8.61 8.71 2.69
C GLY A 287 -9.92 9.09 2.02
N LEU A 288 -10.02 10.32 1.53
CA LEU A 288 -11.19 10.79 0.76
C LEU A 288 -11.39 9.98 -0.52
N LEU A 289 -10.33 9.77 -1.31
CA LEU A 289 -10.40 9.06 -2.57
C LEU A 289 -10.76 7.58 -2.40
N VAL A 290 -10.18 6.93 -1.40
CA VAL A 290 -10.44 5.54 -1.04
C VAL A 290 -11.86 5.36 -0.52
N PHE A 291 -12.33 6.29 0.30
CA PHE A 291 -13.72 6.32 0.78
C PHE A 291 -14.69 6.41 -0.40
N HIS A 292 -14.45 7.36 -1.32
CA HIS A 292 -15.20 7.49 -2.56
C HIS A 292 -15.10 6.22 -3.43
N ALA A 293 -13.92 5.59 -3.48
CA ALA A 293 -13.68 4.37 -4.21
C ALA A 293 -14.33 3.13 -3.55
N ARG A 294 -14.89 3.23 -2.33
CA ARG A 294 -15.53 2.15 -1.56
C ARG A 294 -14.59 0.98 -1.25
N SER A 295 -13.38 1.27 -0.76
CA SER A 295 -12.48 0.22 -0.27
C SER A 295 -12.56 0.11 1.24
N TRP A 296 -13.25 -0.91 1.77
CA TRP A 296 -13.43 -1.11 3.21
C TRP A 296 -12.10 -1.08 3.99
N LEU A 297 -11.12 -1.88 3.55
CA LEU A 297 -9.84 -2.02 4.24
C LEU A 297 -9.12 -0.68 4.33
N TRP A 298 -8.99 0.01 3.21
CA TRP A 298 -8.27 1.27 3.14
C TRP A 298 -9.03 2.43 3.79
N SER A 299 -10.37 2.41 3.81
CA SER A 299 -11.16 3.37 4.59
C SER A 299 -10.93 3.24 6.09
N LEU A 300 -10.56 2.04 6.57
CA LEU A 300 -10.14 1.83 7.97
C LEU A 300 -8.66 2.16 8.20
N LEU A 301 -7.79 1.82 7.25
CA LEU A 301 -6.34 2.07 7.40
C LEU A 301 -5.97 3.54 7.25
N SER A 302 -6.63 4.30 6.37
CA SER A 302 -6.34 5.71 6.14
C SER A 302 -6.40 6.57 7.42
N PRO A 303 -7.45 6.52 8.27
CA PRO A 303 -7.47 7.29 9.51
C PRO A 303 -6.38 6.85 10.49
N LEU A 304 -6.00 5.57 10.51
CA LEU A 304 -4.85 5.10 11.31
C LEU A 304 -3.55 5.74 10.82
N VAL A 305 -3.34 5.82 9.50
CA VAL A 305 -2.15 6.47 8.93
C VAL A 305 -2.18 7.99 9.20
N VAL A 306 -3.34 8.63 9.17
CA VAL A 306 -3.47 10.05 9.59
C VAL A 306 -3.08 10.22 11.06
N LEU A 307 -3.50 9.31 11.95
CA LEU A 307 -3.13 9.36 13.37
C LEU A 307 -1.61 9.16 13.58
N VAL A 308 -1.00 8.23 12.84
CA VAL A 308 0.46 8.03 12.89
C VAL A 308 1.19 9.27 12.35
N ALA A 309 0.78 9.80 11.19
CA ALA A 309 1.34 11.02 10.61
C ALA A 309 1.20 12.22 11.56
N LEU A 310 0.07 12.33 12.26
CA LEU A 310 -0.18 13.36 13.25
C LEU A 310 0.75 13.20 14.46
N ALA A 311 0.89 11.99 14.99
CA ALA A 311 1.78 11.71 16.12
C ALA A 311 3.24 12.04 15.77
N GLU A 312 3.71 11.58 14.61
CA GLU A 312 5.06 11.89 14.12
C GLU A 312 5.27 13.40 13.92
N TRP A 313 4.30 14.09 13.31
CA TRP A 313 4.38 15.53 13.10
C TRP A 313 4.41 16.29 14.43
N TYR A 314 3.63 15.83 15.41
CA TYR A 314 3.57 16.41 16.74
C TYR A 314 4.92 16.32 17.47
N TYR A 315 5.63 15.18 17.36
CA TYR A 315 6.94 14.96 18.00
C TYR A 315 8.15 15.54 17.24
N ASN A 316 8.00 15.97 15.99
CA ASN A 316 9.11 16.56 15.23
C ASN A 316 9.57 17.92 15.79
N LEU A 317 10.80 18.08 16.27
CA LEU A 317 11.26 19.29 16.98
C LEU A 317 11.44 20.56 16.11
N GLN A 318 11.21 20.50 14.80
CA GLN A 318 11.44 21.64 13.89
C GLN A 318 10.50 22.84 14.10
N LEU A 319 9.31 22.64 14.65
CA LEU A 319 8.32 23.69 14.91
C LEU A 319 7.93 23.71 16.39
N SER A 320 7.64 24.90 16.93
CA SER A 320 7.15 25.02 18.30
C SER A 320 5.82 24.29 18.47
N LEU A 321 5.63 23.65 19.64
CA LEU A 321 4.38 22.95 19.98
C LEU A 321 3.17 23.87 19.87
N LEU A 322 3.32 25.15 20.25
CA LEU A 322 2.29 26.18 20.12
C LEU A 322 1.91 26.41 18.65
N HIS A 323 2.88 26.54 17.75
CA HIS A 323 2.58 26.74 16.34
C HIS A 323 1.83 25.54 15.74
N LYS A 324 2.25 24.32 16.09
CA LYS A 324 1.57 23.11 15.64
C LYS A 324 0.14 22.99 16.16
N SER A 325 -0.10 23.32 17.43
CA SER A 325 -1.44 23.26 18.01
C SER A 325 -2.38 24.25 17.34
N TRP A 326 -1.92 25.48 17.03
CA TRP A 326 -2.69 26.45 16.25
C TRP A 326 -3.06 25.93 14.86
N LEU A 327 -2.10 25.37 14.12
CA LEU A 327 -2.34 24.82 12.78
C LEU A 327 -3.37 23.69 12.81
N LEU A 328 -3.25 22.75 13.75
CA LEU A 328 -4.21 21.64 13.89
C LEU A 328 -5.57 22.11 14.32
N MET A 329 -5.63 23.08 15.24
CA MET A 329 -6.89 23.65 15.70
C MET A 329 -7.61 24.32 14.54
N LEU A 330 -6.93 25.16 13.76
CA LEU A 330 -7.50 25.82 12.58
C LEU A 330 -7.94 24.83 11.50
N ALA A 331 -7.12 23.82 11.21
CA ALA A 331 -7.48 22.77 10.25
C ALA A 331 -8.70 21.96 10.71
N GLY A 332 -8.76 21.61 12.00
CA GLY A 332 -9.89 20.92 12.62
C GLY A 332 -11.17 21.76 12.61
N MET A 333 -11.08 23.05 12.97
CA MET A 333 -12.21 23.99 12.90
C MET A 333 -12.74 24.11 11.47
N LEU A 334 -11.85 24.23 10.49
CA LEU A 334 -12.22 24.30 9.08
C LEU A 334 -12.97 23.03 8.64
N LEU A 335 -12.47 21.84 8.98
CA LEU A 335 -13.12 20.57 8.66
C LEU A 335 -14.48 20.42 9.34
N LEU A 336 -14.60 20.82 10.60
CA LEU A 336 -15.87 20.82 11.34
C LEU A 336 -16.88 21.79 10.74
N ALA A 337 -16.44 23.00 10.35
CA ALA A 337 -17.29 23.96 9.66
C ALA A 337 -17.81 23.39 8.33
N CYS A 338 -16.94 22.72 7.56
CA CYS A 338 -17.33 22.04 6.32
C CYS A 338 -18.35 20.93 6.59
N TYR A 339 -18.11 20.09 7.59
CA TYR A 339 -19.02 19.02 7.98
C TYR A 339 -20.39 19.56 8.38
N TRP A 340 -20.42 20.61 9.19
CA TRP A 340 -21.66 21.23 9.65
C TRP A 340 -22.45 21.88 8.52
N LEU A 341 -21.78 22.60 7.62
CA LEU A 341 -22.40 23.16 6.42
C LEU A 341 -22.95 22.08 5.49
N TRP A 342 -22.22 20.97 5.34
CA TRP A 342 -22.66 19.82 4.57
C TRP A 342 -23.89 19.16 5.19
N GLN A 343 -23.89 18.92 6.50
CA GLN A 343 -25.06 18.38 7.21
C GLN A 343 -26.29 19.27 7.10
N ARG A 344 -26.13 20.58 7.27
CA ARG A 344 -27.26 21.53 7.19
C ARG A 344 -27.91 21.53 5.82
N ARG A 345 -27.12 21.44 4.75
CA ARG A 345 -27.64 21.39 3.38
C ARG A 345 -28.17 20.02 2.99
N GLY A 346 -27.55 18.93 3.45
CA GLY A 346 -28.03 17.56 3.22
C GLY A 346 -29.41 17.32 3.85
N ARG A 347 -29.69 17.92 5.01
CA ARG A 347 -31.02 17.90 5.65
C ARG A 347 -32.06 18.80 4.99
N ALA A 348 -31.67 19.72 4.12
CA ALA A 348 -32.58 20.60 3.38
C ALA A 348 -32.95 20.05 2.00
N ALA A 349 -32.30 18.97 1.56
CA ALA A 349 -32.53 18.31 0.27
C ALA A 349 -33.30 16.97 0.40
N VAL A 350 -33.62 16.55 1.62
CA VAL A 350 -34.57 15.48 1.98
C VAL A 350 -35.80 16.18 2.56
#